data_AF-T0VCG7-F1
#
_entry.id   AF-T0VCG7-F1
#
_cell.length_a   1.000
_cell.length_b   1.000
_cell.length_c   1.000
_cell.angle_alpha   90.00
_cell.angle_beta   90.00
_cell.angle_gamma   90.00
#
_symmetry.space_group_name_H-M   'P 1'
#
loop_
_entity.id
_entity.type
_entity.pdbx_description
1 polymer ?
#
loop_
_entity_poly.entity_id
_entity_poly.type
_entity_poly.pdbx_seq_one_letter_code
_entity_poly.pdbx_strand_id
1 'polypeptide(L)'
;MKTHEILFQTLSQADDYVNGEQLAKELGVSRTSIWKAIQRLEKDGVVIESLKKKGYRLVSGDILLPEVIASNTQLTVTLNEECHSTQLDAKLGMEAHKEGRALYLATSQSAGKGRFGRDYYSPDQGGIYMSLHLKPQLPPAELPPYTLMVAGAIYKAIKNLTLIDVDIKWVNDIYYRHKKLGES
;
A
#
# COMPACT_ATOMS: atom_id res chain seq x y z
N MET A 1 12.91 3.17 8.45
CA MET A 1 11.50 3.08 8.88
C MET A 1 11.19 4.08 9.99
N LYS A 2 9.98 4.65 9.99
CA LYS A 2 9.45 5.51 11.06
C LYS A 2 9.06 4.65 12.29
N THR A 3 8.95 5.26 13.48
CA THR A 3 8.65 4.52 14.73
C THR A 3 7.34 3.73 14.67
N HIS A 4 6.27 4.29 14.11
CA HIS A 4 4.98 3.58 14.01
C HIS A 4 5.02 2.41 13.03
N GLU A 5 5.79 2.51 11.95
CA GLU A 5 6.01 1.42 10.98
C GLU A 5 6.72 0.24 11.64
N ILE A 6 7.76 0.51 12.44
CA ILE A 6 8.49 -0.52 13.19
C ILE A 6 7.54 -1.18 14.20
N LEU A 7 6.77 -0.39 14.94
CA LEU A 7 5.80 -0.93 15.91
C LEU A 7 4.74 -1.80 15.23
N PHE A 8 4.17 -1.36 14.12
CA PHE A 8 3.21 -2.17 13.37
C PHE A 8 3.83 -3.52 12.95
N GLN A 9 5.06 -3.51 12.43
CA GLN A 9 5.75 -4.73 12.04
C GLN A 9 6.05 -5.65 13.24
N THR A 10 6.47 -5.08 14.38
CA THR A 10 6.69 -5.87 15.60
C THR A 10 5.39 -6.49 16.11
N LEU A 11 4.30 -5.72 16.13
CA LEU A 11 3.01 -6.20 16.61
C LEU A 11 2.37 -7.23 15.65
N SER A 12 2.59 -7.11 14.34
CA SER A 12 2.06 -8.05 13.35
C SER A 12 2.77 -9.41 13.32
N GLN A 13 3.97 -9.48 13.87
CA GLN A 13 4.76 -10.71 14.02
C GLN A 13 4.62 -11.35 15.40
N ALA A 14 3.98 -10.66 16.36
CA ALA A 14 3.81 -11.15 17.71
C ALA A 14 2.55 -12.01 17.85
N ASP A 15 2.66 -13.13 18.55
CA ASP A 15 1.52 -14.01 18.83
C ASP A 15 0.55 -13.43 19.88
N ASP A 16 1.02 -12.54 20.75
CA ASP A 16 0.23 -11.92 21.83
C ASP A 16 0.75 -10.50 22.17
N TYR A 17 0.26 -9.91 23.27
CA TYR A 17 0.64 -8.55 23.70
C TYR A 17 2.16 -8.34 23.81
N VAL A 18 2.62 -7.21 23.27
CA VAL A 18 4.00 -6.75 23.38
C VAL A 18 4.09 -5.61 24.39
N ASN A 19 5.03 -5.71 25.32
CA ASN A 19 5.19 -4.76 26.40
C ASN A 19 5.70 -3.39 25.89
N GLY A 20 4.94 -2.31 26.13
CA GLY A 20 5.29 -0.97 25.66
C GLY A 20 6.54 -0.34 26.30
N GLU A 21 6.92 -0.74 27.51
CA GLU A 21 8.19 -0.34 28.12
C GLU A 21 9.38 -1.03 27.46
N GLN A 22 9.24 -2.32 27.15
CA GLN A 22 10.24 -3.06 26.41
C GLN A 22 10.44 -2.47 25.01
N LEU A 23 9.35 -2.19 24.28
CA LEU A 23 9.39 -1.52 22.97
C LEU A 23 10.11 -0.17 23.04
N ALA A 24 9.82 0.65 24.06
CA ALA A 24 10.48 1.94 24.26
C ALA A 24 11.99 1.77 24.45
N LYS A 25 12.40 0.78 25.25
CA LYS A 25 13.81 0.47 25.51
C LYS A 25 14.54 -0.03 24.26
N GLU A 26 13.94 -0.98 23.52
CA GLU A 26 14.52 -1.58 22.32
C GLU A 26 14.68 -0.55 21.19
N LEU A 27 13.71 0.34 21.02
CA LEU A 27 13.74 1.39 20.00
C LEU A 27 14.52 2.64 20.43
N GLY A 28 14.99 2.72 21.69
CA GLY A 28 15.69 3.88 22.22
C GLY A 28 14.83 5.16 22.28
N VAL A 29 13.52 5.03 22.45
CA VAL A 29 12.56 6.15 22.47
C VAL A 29 11.80 6.21 23.80
N SER A 30 11.11 7.33 24.06
CA SER A 30 10.28 7.47 25.26
C SER A 30 9.00 6.62 25.17
N ARG A 31 8.43 6.23 26.32
CA ARG A 31 7.10 5.60 26.37
C ARG A 31 6.00 6.46 25.74
N THR A 32 6.12 7.79 25.86
CA THR A 32 5.21 8.75 25.23
C THR A 32 5.31 8.70 23.71
N SER A 33 6.50 8.46 23.16
CA SER A 33 6.71 8.27 21.72
C SER A 33 6.04 6.99 21.22
N ILE A 34 6.13 5.89 21.98
CA ILE A 34 5.39 4.65 21.70
C ILE A 34 3.89 4.91 21.68
N TRP A 35 3.35 5.57 22.72
CA TRP A 35 1.93 5.90 22.78
C TRP A 35 1.46 6.74 21.59
N LYS A 36 2.20 7.80 21.22
CA LYS A 36 1.89 8.62 20.03
C LYS A 36 1.93 7.82 18.73
N ALA A 37 2.86 6.88 18.61
CA ALA A 37 2.97 6.01 17.44
C ALA A 37 1.79 5.02 17.36
N ILE A 38 1.35 4.46 18.49
CA ILE A 38 0.13 3.63 18.57
C ILE A 38 -1.10 4.43 18.16
N GLN A 39 -1.28 5.65 18.69
CA GLN A 39 -2.40 6.52 18.28
C GLN A 39 -2.38 6.86 16.80
N ARG A 40 -1.19 7.01 16.21
CA ARG A 40 -1.06 7.21 14.77
C ARG A 40 -1.53 5.99 13.99
N LEU A 41 -1.13 4.78 14.39
CA LEU A 41 -1.60 3.54 13.77
C LEU A 41 -3.13 3.41 13.87
N GLU A 42 -3.71 3.74 15.03
CA GLU A 42 -5.17 3.76 15.22
C GLU A 42 -5.86 4.75 14.27
N LYS A 43 -5.26 5.94 14.06
CA LYS A 43 -5.76 6.92 13.08
C LYS A 43 -5.67 6.39 11.65
N ASP A 44 -4.65 5.60 11.34
CA ASP A 44 -4.43 4.99 10.02
C ASP A 44 -5.31 3.73 9.81
N GLY A 45 -6.24 3.44 10.72
CA GLY A 45 -7.23 2.36 10.60
C GLY A 45 -6.80 1.03 11.22
N VAL A 46 -5.68 1.00 11.93
CA VAL A 46 -5.20 -0.19 12.64
C VAL A 46 -5.90 -0.34 13.99
N VAL A 47 -6.50 -1.49 14.24
CA VAL A 47 -7.14 -1.79 15.52
C VAL A 47 -6.12 -2.42 16.45
N ILE A 48 -5.78 -1.69 17.52
CA ILE A 48 -4.81 -2.11 18.53
C ILE A 48 -5.52 -2.22 19.87
N GLU A 49 -5.35 -3.36 20.54
CA GLU A 49 -5.81 -3.54 21.91
C GLU A 49 -4.71 -3.13 22.89
N SER A 50 -5.07 -2.36 23.91
CA SER A 50 -4.15 -1.92 24.96
C SER A 50 -4.62 -2.43 26.32
N LEU A 51 -3.80 -3.25 26.96
CA LEU A 51 -4.05 -3.77 28.31
C LEU A 51 -3.00 -3.28 29.30
N LYS A 52 -3.50 -2.75 30.43
CA LYS A 52 -2.64 -2.29 31.53
C LYS A 52 -1.73 -3.43 31.99
N LYS A 53 -0.42 -3.14 32.10
CA LYS A 53 0.67 -4.08 32.45
C LYS A 53 1.04 -5.14 31.40
N LYS A 54 0.20 -5.41 30.39
CA LYS A 54 0.52 -6.34 29.29
C LYS A 54 1.11 -5.64 28.07
N GLY A 55 0.60 -4.45 27.72
CA GLY A 55 1.06 -3.66 26.58
C GLY A 55 0.05 -3.67 25.44
N TYR A 56 0.54 -3.80 24.21
CA TYR A 56 -0.24 -3.60 22.97
C TYR A 56 -0.33 -4.88 22.15
N ARG A 57 -1.46 -5.12 21.50
CA ARG A 57 -1.65 -6.24 20.57
C ARG A 57 -2.37 -5.78 19.32
N LEU A 58 -1.87 -6.16 18.14
CA LEU A 58 -2.56 -5.93 16.87
C LEU A 58 -3.78 -6.85 16.79
N VAL A 59 -4.96 -6.28 16.56
CA VAL A 59 -6.21 -7.03 16.39
C VAL A 59 -6.57 -7.17 14.90
N SER A 60 -6.50 -6.06 14.16
CA SER A 60 -6.77 -6.03 12.72
C SER A 60 -6.27 -4.75 12.08
N GLY A 61 -6.30 -4.68 10.75
CA GLY A 61 -5.87 -3.52 9.98
C GLY A 61 -4.47 -3.69 9.41
N ASP A 62 -4.11 -2.82 8.49
CA ASP A 62 -2.85 -2.90 7.75
C ASP A 62 -2.39 -1.50 7.35
N ILE A 63 -1.09 -1.34 7.12
CA ILE A 63 -0.48 -0.12 6.60
C ILE A 63 0.52 -0.45 5.49
N LEU A 64 0.69 0.49 4.56
CA LEU A 64 1.73 0.36 3.54
C LEU A 64 3.10 0.61 4.16
N LEU A 65 4.01 -0.36 4.02
CA LEU A 65 5.39 -0.30 4.51
C LEU A 65 6.38 -0.20 3.33
N PRO A 66 6.77 1.00 2.86
CA PRO A 66 7.57 1.17 1.64
C PRO A 66 8.90 0.44 1.68
N GLU A 67 9.60 0.47 2.82
CA GLU A 67 10.90 -0.19 2.98
C GLU A 67 10.79 -1.72 2.92
N VAL A 68 9.71 -2.30 3.45
CA VAL A 68 9.43 -3.75 3.39
C VAL A 68 9.04 -4.16 1.96
N ILE A 69 8.24 -3.34 1.27
CA ILE A 69 7.87 -3.62 -0.12
C ILE A 69 9.11 -3.50 -1.02
N ALA A 70 9.96 -2.50 -0.81
CA ALA A 70 11.19 -2.29 -1.58
C ALA A 70 12.16 -3.48 -1.43
N SER A 71 12.36 -3.97 -0.20
CA SER A 71 13.25 -5.11 0.05
C SER A 71 12.77 -6.41 -0.60
N ASN A 72 11.45 -6.65 -0.63
CA ASN A 72 10.87 -7.86 -1.22
C ASN A 72 10.74 -7.80 -2.76
N THR A 73 10.76 -6.61 -3.36
CA THR A 73 10.51 -6.44 -4.81
C THR A 73 11.71 -5.94 -5.60
N GLN A 74 12.75 -5.44 -4.92
CA GLN A 74 13.89 -4.75 -5.56
C GLN A 74 13.46 -3.55 -6.42
N LEU A 75 12.34 -2.92 -6.05
CA LEU A 75 11.83 -1.68 -6.64
C LEU A 75 12.19 -0.49 -5.75
N THR A 76 12.37 0.68 -6.37
CA THR A 76 12.30 1.93 -5.62
C THR A 76 10.85 2.17 -5.24
N VAL A 77 10.52 2.20 -3.94
CA VAL A 77 9.14 2.40 -3.47
C VAL A 77 9.01 3.76 -2.78
N THR A 78 8.00 4.51 -3.17
CA THR A 78 7.64 5.79 -2.52
C THR A 78 6.19 5.76 -2.08
N LEU A 79 5.92 6.23 -0.86
CA LEU A 79 4.56 6.42 -0.36
C LEU A 79 4.31 7.91 -0.12
N ASN A 80 3.29 8.42 -0.80
CA ASN A 80 2.74 9.74 -0.58
C ASN A 80 1.30 9.56 -0.07
N GLU A 81 1.12 9.62 1.25
CA GLU A 81 -0.15 9.30 1.92
C GLU A 81 -1.33 10.03 1.26
N GLU A 82 -1.18 11.32 0.99
CA GLU A 82 -2.14 12.15 0.28
C GLU A 82 -1.49 12.74 -0.97
N CYS A 83 -1.87 12.25 -2.15
CA CYS A 83 -1.33 12.74 -3.42
C CYS A 83 -2.44 13.30 -4.33
N HIS A 84 -2.06 13.99 -5.40
CA HIS A 84 -3.00 14.30 -6.48
C HIS A 84 -3.37 13.04 -7.27
N SER A 85 -2.37 12.32 -7.75
CA SER A 85 -2.52 10.99 -8.31
C SER A 85 -1.18 10.25 -8.31
N THR A 86 -1.19 8.95 -8.01
CA THR A 86 0.02 8.12 -8.10
C THR A 86 0.60 8.09 -9.52
N GLN A 87 -0.25 8.30 -10.54
CA GLN A 87 0.17 8.36 -11.93
C GLN A 87 0.94 9.65 -12.25
N LEU A 88 0.55 10.77 -11.61
CA LEU A 88 1.29 12.03 -11.71
C LEU A 88 2.63 11.91 -10.99
N ASP A 89 2.64 11.31 -9.80
CA ASP A 89 3.87 11.06 -9.04
C ASP A 89 4.85 10.18 -9.85
N ALA A 90 4.34 9.16 -10.54
CA ALA A 90 5.13 8.34 -11.44
C ALA A 90 5.73 9.15 -12.60
N LYS A 91 4.93 10.00 -13.26
CA LYS A 91 5.40 10.87 -14.35
C LYS A 91 6.50 11.82 -13.88
N LEU A 92 6.29 12.51 -12.77
CA LEU A 92 7.29 13.44 -12.20
C LEU A 92 8.56 12.70 -11.79
N GLY A 93 8.44 11.49 -11.25
CA GLY A 93 9.58 10.65 -10.90
C GLY A 93 10.40 10.20 -12.12
N MET A 94 9.75 9.95 -13.26
CA MET A 94 10.43 9.66 -14.53
C MET A 94 11.20 10.89 -15.05
N GLU A 95 10.61 12.08 -14.98
CA GLU A 95 11.24 13.34 -15.42
C GLU A 95 12.42 13.72 -14.53
N ALA A 96 12.36 13.42 -13.23
CA ALA A 96 13.43 13.65 -12.26
C ALA A 96 14.63 12.70 -12.38
N HIS A 97 14.78 12.01 -13.52
CA HIS A 97 15.89 11.09 -13.82
C HIS A 97 16.08 9.94 -12.82
N LYS A 98 15.02 9.47 -12.15
CA LYS A 98 15.09 8.22 -11.39
C LYS A 98 15.19 7.05 -12.36
N GLU A 99 16.42 6.66 -12.70
CA GLU A 99 16.67 5.44 -13.44
C GLU A 99 16.12 4.23 -12.67
N GLY A 100 15.47 3.30 -13.37
CA GLY A 100 15.03 2.02 -12.81
C GLY A 100 13.51 1.84 -12.68
N ARG A 101 13.12 0.71 -12.09
CA ARG A 101 11.73 0.33 -11.83
C ARG A 101 11.29 0.92 -10.50
N ALA A 102 10.15 1.60 -10.47
CA ALA A 102 9.68 2.29 -9.28
C ALA A 102 8.18 2.08 -9.05
N LEU A 103 7.79 1.97 -7.78
CA LEU A 103 6.41 1.83 -7.33
C LEU A 103 6.02 3.06 -6.52
N TYR A 104 5.02 3.78 -7.00
CA TYR A 104 4.46 4.96 -6.36
C TYR A 104 3.16 4.56 -5.69
N LEU A 105 3.09 4.74 -4.37
CA LEU A 105 1.96 4.34 -3.53
C LEU A 105 1.30 5.57 -2.91
N ALA A 106 0.00 5.47 -2.68
CA ALA A 106 -0.74 6.42 -1.86
C ALA A 106 -1.85 5.70 -1.07
N THR A 107 -2.26 6.30 0.04
CA THR A 107 -3.45 5.87 0.80
C THR A 107 -4.68 6.68 0.41
N SER A 108 -4.51 7.82 -0.27
CA SER A 108 -5.58 8.63 -0.86
C SER A 108 -5.11 9.44 -2.09
N GLN A 109 -6.03 9.67 -3.03
CA GLN A 109 -5.82 10.55 -4.19
C GLN A 109 -6.91 11.63 -4.26
N SER A 110 -6.50 12.90 -4.33
CA SER A 110 -7.43 14.04 -4.46
C SER A 110 -7.88 14.30 -5.90
N ALA A 111 -7.15 13.78 -6.89
CA ALA A 111 -7.38 13.99 -8.32
C ALA A 111 -7.09 12.71 -9.14
N GLY A 112 -7.42 11.54 -8.59
CA GLY A 112 -7.28 10.27 -9.28
C GLY A 112 -8.07 10.26 -10.60
N LYS A 113 -7.48 9.72 -11.67
CA LYS A 113 -8.10 9.63 -12.99
C LYS A 113 -8.09 8.19 -13.49
N GLY A 114 -9.24 7.74 -13.97
CA GLY A 114 -9.39 6.49 -14.73
C GLY A 114 -9.28 6.74 -16.24
N ARG A 115 -9.64 5.73 -17.03
CA ARG A 115 -9.66 5.86 -18.50
C ARG A 115 -10.54 7.01 -18.99
N PHE A 116 -10.10 7.60 -20.10
CA PHE A 116 -10.77 8.72 -20.76
C PHE A 116 -10.98 9.95 -19.87
N GLY A 117 -10.11 10.14 -18.86
CA GLY A 117 -10.13 11.32 -17.99
C GLY A 117 -11.24 11.35 -16.95
N ARG A 118 -11.97 10.23 -16.76
CA ARG A 118 -13.00 10.10 -15.73
C ARG A 118 -12.36 10.18 -14.34
N ASP A 119 -13.07 10.78 -13.40
CA ASP A 119 -12.64 10.79 -12.01
C ASP A 119 -12.60 9.36 -11.44
N TYR A 120 -11.52 9.04 -10.74
CA TYR A 120 -11.37 7.79 -10.00
C TYR A 120 -11.56 8.10 -8.52
N TYR A 121 -12.71 7.69 -7.98
CA TYR A 121 -13.07 7.96 -6.59
C TYR A 121 -12.13 7.21 -5.63
N SER A 122 -11.58 7.94 -4.66
CA SER A 122 -10.74 7.41 -3.60
C SER A 122 -11.46 7.57 -2.26
N PRO A 123 -12.05 6.50 -1.69
CA PRO A 123 -12.84 6.63 -0.46
C PRO A 123 -11.97 6.93 0.76
N ASP A 124 -12.54 7.63 1.74
CA ASP A 124 -11.90 7.94 3.02
C ASP A 124 -11.60 6.68 3.84
N GLN A 125 -12.33 5.58 3.59
CA GLN A 125 -12.11 4.29 4.24
C GLN A 125 -10.85 3.56 3.72
N GLY A 126 -10.15 4.16 2.76
CA GLY A 126 -8.88 3.69 2.25
C GLY A 126 -8.97 2.94 0.92
N GLY A 127 -7.80 2.50 0.47
CA GLY A 127 -7.59 1.77 -0.78
C GLY A 127 -6.11 1.62 -1.05
N ILE A 128 -5.76 0.72 -1.97
CA ILE A 128 -4.39 0.60 -2.47
C ILE A 128 -4.33 1.36 -3.80
N TYR A 129 -3.76 2.56 -3.76
CA TYR A 129 -3.50 3.33 -4.97
C TYR A 129 -2.03 3.16 -5.33
N MET A 130 -1.78 2.69 -6.55
CA MET A 130 -0.42 2.42 -6.99
C MET A 130 -0.22 2.71 -8.47
N SER A 131 0.97 3.19 -8.81
CA SER A 131 1.46 3.28 -10.17
C SER A 131 2.85 2.64 -10.24
N LEU A 132 3.02 1.69 -11.15
CA LEU A 132 4.27 0.97 -11.35
C LEU A 132 4.96 1.47 -12.63
N HIS A 133 6.11 2.12 -12.46
CA HIS A 133 6.98 2.51 -13.56
C HIS A 133 7.88 1.32 -13.95
N LEU A 134 7.72 0.86 -15.18
CA LEU A 134 8.55 -0.14 -15.83
C LEU A 134 9.23 0.44 -17.06
N LYS A 135 10.39 -0.12 -17.41
CA LYS A 135 11.13 0.23 -18.64
C LYS A 135 11.36 -1.03 -19.49
N PRO A 136 10.32 -1.59 -20.12
CA PRO A 136 10.48 -2.71 -21.03
C PRO A 136 11.36 -2.29 -22.21
N GLN A 137 12.26 -3.17 -22.64
CA GLN A 137 13.11 -2.96 -23.82
C GLN A 137 12.36 -3.36 -25.09
N LEU A 138 11.18 -2.77 -25.31
CA LEU A 138 10.29 -3.09 -26.42
C LEU A 138 9.78 -1.80 -27.09
N PRO A 139 9.50 -1.83 -28.41
CA PRO A 139 8.82 -0.73 -29.08
C PRO A 139 7.43 -0.45 -28.49
N PRO A 140 6.94 0.81 -28.50
CA PRO A 140 5.62 1.15 -27.98
C PRO A 140 4.46 0.34 -28.58
N ALA A 141 4.58 -0.07 -29.85
CA ALA A 141 3.57 -0.88 -30.53
C ALA A 141 3.39 -2.29 -29.92
N GLU A 142 4.38 -2.78 -29.17
CA GLU A 142 4.38 -4.09 -28.52
C GLU A 142 3.96 -4.05 -27.04
N LEU A 143 3.67 -2.86 -26.51
CA LEU A 143 3.21 -2.70 -25.13
C LEU A 143 1.75 -3.09 -24.83
N PRO A 144 0.77 -3.09 -25.77
CA PRO A 144 -0.63 -3.40 -25.44
C PRO A 144 -0.87 -4.70 -24.63
N PRO A 145 -0.14 -5.81 -24.86
CA PRO A 145 -0.27 -7.01 -24.03
C PRO A 145 0.05 -6.80 -22.53
N TYR A 146 0.83 -5.79 -22.15
CA TYR A 146 1.14 -5.50 -20.74
C TYR A 146 -0.11 -5.20 -19.92
N THR A 147 -1.11 -4.51 -20.49
CA THR A 147 -2.37 -4.23 -19.80
C THR A 147 -3.08 -5.54 -19.41
N LEU A 148 -3.11 -6.53 -20.30
CA LEU A 148 -3.70 -7.83 -20.02
C LEU A 148 -2.89 -8.62 -18.99
N MET A 149 -1.56 -8.53 -19.04
CA MET A 149 -0.68 -9.15 -18.05
C MET A 149 -0.90 -8.57 -16.65
N VAL A 150 -1.05 -7.25 -16.53
CA VAL A 150 -1.34 -6.60 -15.24
C VAL A 150 -2.71 -7.01 -14.71
N ALA A 151 -3.76 -6.99 -15.54
CA ALA A 151 -5.09 -7.44 -15.13
C ALA A 151 -5.07 -8.91 -14.63
N GLY A 152 -4.36 -9.80 -15.35
CA GLY A 152 -4.18 -11.19 -14.93
C GLY A 152 -3.36 -11.35 -13.65
N ALA A 153 -2.34 -10.50 -13.44
CA ALA A 153 -1.54 -10.50 -12.22
C ALA A 153 -2.38 -10.05 -11.00
N ILE A 154 -3.20 -9.01 -11.16
CA ILE A 154 -4.11 -8.53 -10.11
C ILE A 154 -5.15 -9.61 -9.78
N TYR A 155 -5.76 -10.24 -10.79
CA TYR A 155 -6.67 -11.36 -10.58
C TYR A 155 -6.02 -12.47 -9.74
N LYS A 156 -4.80 -12.91 -10.13
CA LYS A 156 -4.07 -13.96 -9.41
C LYS A 156 -3.74 -13.53 -7.98
N ALA A 157 -3.33 -12.29 -7.76
CA ALA A 157 -3.01 -11.78 -6.43
C ALA A 157 -4.25 -11.81 -5.52
N ILE A 158 -5.39 -11.30 -5.99
CA ILE A 158 -6.65 -11.33 -5.23
C ILE A 158 -7.06 -12.78 -4.94
N LYS A 159 -7.06 -13.63 -5.97
CA LYS A 159 -7.48 -15.04 -5.83
C LYS A 159 -6.61 -15.80 -4.84
N ASN A 160 -5.29 -15.65 -4.90
CA ASN A 160 -4.37 -16.39 -4.05
C ASN A 160 -4.36 -15.90 -2.60
N LEU A 161 -4.53 -14.59 -2.38
CA LEU A 161 -4.48 -14.00 -1.03
C LEU A 161 -5.80 -14.10 -0.29
N THR A 162 -6.93 -14.09 -1.01
CA THR A 162 -8.27 -13.99 -0.40
C THR A 162 -9.17 -15.17 -0.71
N LEU A 163 -8.78 -16.05 -1.65
CA LEU A 163 -9.61 -17.12 -2.22
C LEU A 163 -10.87 -16.62 -2.97
N ILE A 164 -11.09 -15.31 -3.04
CA ILE A 164 -12.19 -14.67 -3.75
C ILE A 164 -11.94 -14.77 -5.26
N ASP A 165 -12.98 -15.18 -5.99
CA ASP A 165 -12.97 -15.14 -7.45
C ASP A 165 -13.52 -13.81 -7.96
N VAL A 166 -12.81 -13.18 -8.88
CA VAL A 166 -13.13 -11.87 -9.45
C VAL A 166 -13.17 -11.93 -10.97
N ASP A 167 -14.00 -11.13 -11.60
CA ASP A 167 -14.08 -11.06 -13.06
C ASP A 167 -13.14 -9.97 -13.60
N ILE A 168 -12.59 -10.20 -14.80
CA ILE A 168 -11.92 -9.14 -15.57
C ILE A 168 -12.89 -8.66 -16.64
N LYS A 169 -13.40 -7.42 -16.47
CA LYS A 169 -14.11 -6.73 -17.55
C LYS A 169 -13.07 -6.12 -18.47
N TRP A 170 -13.02 -6.68 -19.67
CA TRP A 170 -12.03 -6.36 -20.68
C TRP A 170 -11.91 -4.84 -20.95
N VAL A 171 -10.71 -4.27 -21.03
CA VAL A 171 -9.38 -4.89 -20.90
C VAL A 171 -8.80 -4.92 -19.49
N ASN A 172 -9.31 -4.10 -18.57
CA ASN A 172 -8.51 -3.64 -17.43
C ASN A 172 -9.30 -3.37 -16.14
N ASP A 173 -10.61 -3.62 -16.10
CA ASP A 173 -11.39 -3.42 -14.88
C ASP A 173 -11.57 -4.75 -14.14
N ILE A 174 -11.38 -4.73 -12.82
CA ILE A 174 -11.63 -5.89 -11.95
C ILE A 174 -12.99 -5.75 -11.29
N TYR A 175 -13.79 -6.81 -11.31
CA TYR A 175 -15.16 -6.84 -10.82
C TYR A 175 -15.38 -7.98 -9.83
N TYR A 176 -16.24 -7.75 -8.84
CA TYR A 176 -16.74 -8.78 -7.94
C TYR A 176 -18.24 -8.61 -7.77
N ARG A 177 -19.00 -9.67 -8.04
CA ARG A 177 -20.48 -9.66 -7.97
C ARG A 177 -21.10 -8.46 -8.72
N HIS A 178 -20.63 -8.22 -9.95
CA HIS A 178 -21.04 -7.11 -10.82
C HIS A 178 -20.72 -5.69 -10.32
N LYS A 179 -19.92 -5.54 -9.25
CA LYS A 179 -19.42 -4.24 -8.77
C LYS A 179 -17.93 -4.09 -9.10
N LYS A 180 -17.50 -2.91 -9.54
CA LYS A 180 -16.09 -2.63 -9.82
C LYS A 180 -15.31 -2.59 -8.50
N LEU A 181 -14.23 -3.38 -8.44
CA LEU A 181 -13.28 -3.40 -7.33
C LEU A 181 -12.05 -2.52 -7.59
N GLY A 182 -11.61 -2.45 -8.84
CA GLY A 182 -10.41 -1.71 -9.22
C GLY A 182 -10.26 -1.59 -10.72
N GLU A 183 -9.24 -0.83 -11.12
CA GLU A 183 -8.82 -0.63 -12.49
C GLU A 183 -7.30 -0.82 -12.55
N SER A 184 -6.82 -1.56 -13.54
CA SER A 184 -5.40 -1.78 -13.82
C SER A 184 -4.84 -0.79 -14.83
#